data_AF-N6YTV3-F1
#
_entry.id   AF-N6YTV3-F1
#
_cell.length_a   1.000
_cell.length_b   1.000
_cell.length_c   1.000
_cell.angle_alpha   90.00
_cell.angle_beta   90.00
_cell.angle_gamma   90.00
#
_symmetry.space_group_name_H-M   'P 1'
#
loop_
_entity.id
_entity.type
_entity.pdbx_description
1 polymer ?
#
loop_
_entity_poly.entity_id
_entity_poly.type
_entity_poly.pdbx_seq_one_letter_code
_entity_poly.pdbx_strand_id
1 'polypeptide(L)' 'VDARAVRARAVELGGHATAFRAGDRAAGVFQPLAAPLAVVHRRLKLAFDPAGIFNPGRLYPEL' A
#
# COMPACT_ATOMS: atom_id res chain seq x y z
N VAL A 1 14.20 5.25 -10.89
CA VAL A 1 13.38 4.18 -11.51
C VAL A 1 11.93 4.51 -11.21
N ASP A 2 11.05 4.50 -12.21
CA ASP A 2 9.62 4.76 -12.00
C ASP A 2 8.95 3.58 -11.27
N ALA A 3 8.35 3.85 -10.11
CA ALA A 3 7.66 2.85 -9.30
C ALA A 3 6.45 2.24 -10.04
N ARG A 4 5.76 3.01 -10.89
CA ARG A 4 4.61 2.51 -11.67
C ARG A 4 5.08 1.45 -12.66
N ALA A 5 6.13 1.73 -13.43
CA ALA A 5 6.68 0.78 -14.41
C ALA A 5 7.13 -0.54 -13.75
N VAL A 6 7.83 -0.46 -12.61
CA VAL A 6 8.30 -1.66 -11.88
C VAL A 6 7.12 -2.50 -11.38
N ARG A 7 6.10 -1.86 -10.79
CA ARG A 7 4.90 -2.55 -10.29
C ARG A 7 4.11 -3.20 -11.42
N ALA A 8 3.95 -2.50 -12.55
CA ALA A 8 3.28 -3.05 -13.73
C ALA A 8 3.98 -4.34 -14.21
N ARG A 9 5.32 -4.31 -14.32
CA ARG A 9 6.09 -5.49 -14.72
C ARG A 9 5.99 -6.63 -13.71
N ALA A 10 5.96 -6.33 -12.42
CA ALA A 10 5.77 -7.35 -11.39
C ALA A 10 4.41 -8.05 -11.53
N VAL A 11 3.33 -7.30 -11.82
CA VAL A 11 1.98 -7.86 -12.03
C VAL A 11 1.94 -8.80 -13.23
N GLU A 12 2.56 -8.43 -14.36
CA GLU A 12 2.63 -9.29 -15.55
C GLU A 12 3.30 -10.64 -15.28
N LEU A 13 4.21 -10.68 -14.29
CA LEU A 13 4.92 -11.89 -13.86
C LEU A 13 4.20 -12.62 -12.71
N GLY A 14 2.99 -12.19 -12.34
CA GLY A 14 2.21 -12.77 -11.24
C GLY A 14 2.71 -12.39 -9.83
N GLY A 15 3.52 -11.34 -9.73
CA GLY A 15 4.15 -10.88 -8.49
C GLY A 15 3.73 -9.48 -8.04
N HIS A 16 4.44 -8.97 -7.04
CA HIS A 16 4.27 -7.62 -6.50
C HIS A 16 5.65 -6.99 -6.21
N ALA A 17 5.73 -5.66 -6.29
CA ALA A 17 6.95 -4.93 -6.00
C ALA A 17 6.80 -4.01 -4.78
N THR A 18 7.69 -4.18 -3.81
CA THR A 18 7.76 -3.36 -2.59
C THR A 18 9.10 -2.65 -2.54
N ALA A 19 9.09 -1.34 -2.25
CA ALA A 19 10.31 -0.59 -2.05
C ALA A 19 11.00 -1.06 -0.76
N PHE A 20 12.27 -1.45 -0.87
CA PHE A 20 13.06 -1.94 0.26
C PHE A 20 14.32 -1.10 0.42
N ARG A 21 14.56 -0.60 1.64
CA ARG A 21 15.64 0.33 2.05
C ARG A 21 15.49 1.76 1.47
N ALA A 22 16.37 2.67 1.89
CA ALA A 22 16.29 4.12 1.68
C ALA A 22 16.04 4.53 0.21
N GLY A 23 15.39 5.69 0.01
CA GLY A 23 15.03 6.22 -1.31
C GLY A 23 13.78 7.12 -1.23
N ASP A 24 13.38 7.68 -2.36
CA ASP A 24 12.12 8.43 -2.49
C ASP A 24 10.92 7.51 -2.23
N ARG A 25 10.04 7.93 -1.31
CA ARG A 25 8.83 7.21 -0.91
C ARG A 25 7.54 7.91 -1.34
N ALA A 26 7.63 8.94 -2.18
CA ALA A 26 6.46 9.67 -2.67
C ALA A 26 5.41 8.75 -3.35
N ALA A 27 5.87 7.67 -4.01
CA ALA A 27 5.01 6.67 -4.65
C ALA A 27 4.48 5.58 -3.69
N GLY A 28 4.72 5.71 -2.38
CA GLY A 28 4.41 4.72 -1.36
C GLY A 28 5.39 3.54 -1.35
N VAL A 29 5.50 2.86 -0.22
CA VAL A 29 6.40 1.70 -0.05
C VAL A 29 5.84 0.46 -0.73
N PHE A 30 4.57 0.15 -0.47
CA PHE A 30 3.90 -1.04 -0.99
C PHE A 30 3.25 -0.78 -2.35
N GLN A 31 3.22 -1.82 -3.19
CA GLN A 31 2.32 -1.83 -4.33
C GLN A 31 0.87 -1.67 -3.85
N PRO A 32 0.04 -0.82 -4.50
CA PRO A 32 -1.34 -0.62 -4.09
C PRO A 32 -2.11 -1.94 -4.14
N LEU A 33 -2.96 -2.15 -3.14
CA LEU A 33 -3.85 -3.30 -3.09
C LEU A 33 -4.86 -3.23 -4.25
N ALA A 34 -5.25 -4.40 -4.76
CA ALA A 34 -6.44 -4.50 -5.59
C ALA A 34 -7.66 -3.95 -4.82
N ALA A 35 -8.60 -3.32 -5.52
CA ALA A 35 -9.72 -2.62 -4.89
C ALA A 35 -10.51 -3.48 -3.87
N PRO A 36 -10.82 -4.77 -4.12
CA PRO A 36 -11.50 -5.60 -3.13
C PRO A 36 -10.69 -5.82 -1.84
N LEU A 37 -9.36 -6.04 -1.96
CA LEU A 37 -8.48 -6.22 -0.81
C LEU A 37 -8.35 -4.93 0.00
N ALA A 38 -8.28 -3.77 -0.66
CA ALA A 38 -8.24 -2.48 0.02
C ALA A 38 -9.47 -2.26 0.92
N VAL A 39 -10.66 -2.68 0.48
CA VAL A 39 -11.89 -2.59 1.29
C VAL A 39 -11.79 -3.45 2.55
N VAL A 40 -11.34 -4.70 2.43
CA VAL A 40 -11.16 -5.61 3.57
C VAL A 40 -10.15 -5.03 4.56
N HIS A 41 -9.02 -4.56 4.06
CA HIS A 41 -7.96 -3.97 4.86
C HIS A 41 -8.42 -2.74 5.64
N ARG A 42 -9.17 -1.83 5.01
CA ARG A 42 -9.76 -0.67 5.70
C ARG A 42 -10.73 -1.07 6.80
N ARG A 43 -11.61 -2.05 6.54
CA ARG A 43 -12.55 -2.56 7.55
C ARG A 43 -11.83 -3.15 8.75
N LEU A 44 -10.76 -3.93 8.52
CA LEU A 44 -9.93 -4.47 9.60
C LEU A 44 -9.27 -3.33 10.40
N LYS A 45 -8.67 -2.34 9.71
CA LYS A 45 -8.04 -1.19 10.37
C LYS A 45 -9.02 -0.44 11.26
N LEU A 46 -10.23 -0.16 10.77
CA LEU A 46 -11.29 0.51 11.54
C LEU A 46 -11.79 -0.34 12.72
N ALA A 47 -11.88 -1.66 12.56
CA ALA A 47 -12.30 -2.54 13.65
C ALA A 47 -11.29 -2.58 14.80
N PHE A 48 -10.00 -2.59 14.48
CA PHE A 48 -8.92 -2.66 15.49
C PHE A 48 -8.52 -1.30 16.06
N ASP A 49 -8.70 -0.22 15.32
CA ASP A 49 -8.36 1.14 15.74
C ASP A 49 -9.43 2.15 15.28
N PRO A 50 -10.63 2.13 15.90
CA PRO A 50 -11.73 3.01 15.52
C PRO A 50 -11.41 4.50 15.69
N ALA A 51 -10.49 4.83 16.60
CA ALA A 51 -10.06 6.18 16.87
C ALA A 51 -8.90 6.66 15.97
N GLY A 52 -8.34 5.78 15.12
CA GLY A 52 -7.28 6.13 14.17
C GLY A 52 -5.95 6.53 14.82
N ILE A 53 -5.66 6.05 16.03
CA ILE A 53 -4.48 6.47 16.81
C ILE A 53 -3.19 5.89 16.21
N PHE A 54 -3.23 4.68 15.67
CA PHE A 54 -2.03 3.95 15.26
C PHE A 54 -1.66 4.19 13.79
N ASN A 55 -0.59 4.93 13.55
CA ASN A 55 0.00 5.16 12.22
C ASN A 55 -0.98 5.76 11.17
N PRO A 56 -1.61 6.92 11.46
CA PRO A 56 -2.56 7.55 10.54
C PRO A 56 -1.90 7.83 9.17
N GLY A 57 -2.64 7.57 8.09
CA GLY A 57 -2.19 7.81 6.72
C GLY A 57 -1.03 6.96 6.19
N ARG A 58 -0.44 6.07 7.00
CA ARG A 58 0.81 5.37 6.62
C ARG A 58 0.60 4.24 5.62
N LEU A 59 -0.45 3.43 5.79
CA LEU A 59 -0.79 2.31 4.91
C LEU A 59 -1.98 2.61 4.00
N TYR A 60 -2.93 3.40 4.50
CA TYR A 60 -4.13 3.81 3.80
C TYR A 60 -4.18 5.33 3.91
N PRO A 61 -3.68 6.08 2.91
CA PRO A 61 -3.64 7.55 2.94
C PRO A 61 -5.01 8.19 3.17
N GLU A 62 -6.08 7.46 2.88
CA GLU A 62 -7.47 7.85 3.07
C GLU A 62 -8.05 7.61 4.48
N LEU A 63 -7.28 6.99 5.40
CA LEU A 63 -7.66 6.71 6.79
C LEU A 63 -6.66 7.30 7.79
#